data_AF-A0A7Y1YWD9-F1
#
_entry.id   AF-A0A7Y1YWD9-F1
#
_cell.length_a   1.000
_cell.length_b   1.000
_cell.length_c   1.000
_cell.angle_alpha   90.00
_cell.angle_beta   90.00
_cell.angle_gamma   90.00
#
_symmetry.space_group_name_H-M   'P 1'
#
loop_
_entity.id
_entity.type
_entity.pdbx_description
1 polymer ?
#
loop_
_entity_poly.entity_id
_entity_poly.type
_entity_poly.pdbx_seq_one_letter_code
_entity_poly.pdbx_strand_id
1 'polypeptide(L)' 'MDIEQFTKLLGQEKATAILRTDDQDKAARAMQAAVRGGFSICEFTLTIPGAFDLIREFSKDGDIVVGAGTVLT' A
#
# COMPACT_ATOMS: atom_id res chain seq x y z
N MET A 1 0.59 -5.90 -14.03
CA MET A 1 1.56 -6.77 -13.35
C MET A 1 0.89 -8.12 -13.14
N ASP A 2 1.53 -9.21 -13.53
CA ASP A 2 1.07 -10.58 -13.24
C ASP A 2 1.69 -11.13 -11.93
N ILE A 3 1.30 -12.34 -11.53
CA ILE A 3 1.74 -12.97 -10.27
C ILE A 3 3.25 -13.23 -10.24
N GLU A 4 3.84 -13.65 -11.36
CA GLU A 4 5.26 -13.97 -11.44
C GLU A 4 6.11 -12.69 -11.33
N GLN A 5 5.70 -11.64 -12.06
CA GLN A 5 6.29 -10.31 -11.98
C GLN A 5 6.23 -9.75 -10.55
N PHE A 6 5.07 -9.86 -9.89
CA PHE A 6 4.91 -9.38 -8.51
C PHE A 6 5.78 -10.17 -7.53
N THR A 7 5.81 -11.50 -7.63
CA THR A 7 6.61 -12.34 -6.73
C THR A 7 8.11 -12.03 -6.85
N LYS A 8 8.59 -11.79 -8.08
CA LYS A 8 9.97 -11.34 -8.33
C LYS A 8 10.24 -9.98 -7.70
N LEU A 9 9.35 -9.00 -7.89
CA LEU A 9 9.47 -7.67 -7.29
C LEU A 9 9.51 -7.74 -5.76
N LEU A 10 8.56 -8.44 -5.14
CA LEU A 10 8.53 -8.64 -3.69
C LEU A 10 9.84 -9.30 -3.18
N GLY A 11 10.33 -10.28 -3.93
CA GLY A 11 11.62 -10.92 -3.65
C GLY A 11 12.82 -9.99 -3.79
N GLN A 12 12.76 -8.92 -4.59
CA GLN A 12 13.81 -7.91 -4.74
C GLN A 12 13.74 -6.85 -3.64
N GLU A 13 12.54 -6.34 -3.35
CA GLU A 13 12.30 -5.27 -2.36
C GLU A 13 12.45 -5.73 -0.91
N LYS A 14 12.28 -7.02 -0.65
CA LYS A 14 12.42 -7.68 0.67
C LYS A 14 11.46 -7.20 1.76
N ALA A 15 10.68 -6.16 1.53
CA ALA A 15 9.75 -5.59 2.50
C ALA A 15 8.50 -4.99 1.82
N THR A 16 7.43 -4.87 2.59
CA THR A 16 6.18 -4.19 2.22
C THR A 16 5.69 -3.34 3.38
N ALA A 17 5.12 -2.17 3.09
CA ALA A 17 4.51 -1.30 4.07
C ALA A 17 3.01 -1.63 4.19
N ILE A 18 2.61 -2.27 5.29
CA ILE A 18 1.20 -2.56 5.57
C ILE A 18 0.70 -1.59 6.63
N LEU A 19 -0.36 -0.85 6.32
CA LEU A 19 -0.89 0.17 7.20
C LEU A 19 -2.30 -0.14 7.70
N ARG A 20 -2.49 0.09 9.00
CA ARG A 20 -3.77 0.02 9.71
C ARG A 20 -3.84 1.16 10.71
N THR A 21 -4.94 1.89 10.68
CA THR A 21 -5.29 2.94 11.65
C THR A 21 -6.78 3.23 11.53
N ASP A 22 -7.34 3.83 12.56
CA ASP A 22 -8.71 4.32 12.67
C ASP A 22 -8.89 5.74 12.09
N ASP A 23 -7.86 6.28 11.42
CA ASP A 23 -7.81 7.68 10.96
C ASP A 23 -7.22 7.76 9.55
N GLN A 24 -8.02 8.27 8.61
CA GLN A 24 -7.67 8.34 7.19
C GLN A 24 -6.47 9.28 6.92
N ASP A 25 -6.38 10.41 7.61
CA ASP A 25 -5.32 11.40 7.41
C ASP A 25 -3.99 10.88 7.97
N LYS A 26 -4.03 10.21 9.13
CA LYS A 26 -2.85 9.50 9.66
C LYS A 26 -2.41 8.41 8.70
N ALA A 27 -3.36 7.68 8.09
CA ALA A 27 -3.03 6.66 7.11
C ALA A 27 -2.28 7.25 5.90
N ALA A 28 -2.81 8.33 5.33
CA ALA A 28 -2.18 9.02 4.20
C ALA A 28 -0.77 9.51 4.54
N ARG A 29 -0.60 10.20 5.68
CA ARG A 29 0.69 10.77 6.09
C ARG A 29 1.73 9.70 6.39
N ALA A 30 1.33 8.63 7.07
CA ALA A 30 2.23 7.52 7.38
C ALA A 30 2.64 6.77 6.11
N MET A 31 1.72 6.52 5.18
CA MET A 31 2.08 5.86 3.92
C MET A 31 2.97 6.74 3.05
N GLN A 32 2.71 8.05 2.96
CA GLN A 32 3.63 8.98 2.28
C GLN A 32 5.03 8.96 2.90
N ALA A 33 5.13 8.83 4.23
CA ALA A 33 6.42 8.70 4.90
C ALA A 33 7.11 7.37 4.56
N ALA A 34 6.36 6.26 4.47
CA ALA A 34 6.89 4.97 4.05
C ALA A 34 7.41 5.01 2.60
N VAL A 35 6.64 5.58 1.66
CA VAL A 35 7.06 5.76 0.28
C VAL A 35 8.33 6.60 0.19
N ARG A 36 8.41 7.74 0.89
CA ARG A 36 9.65 8.54 0.97
C ARG A 36 10.82 7.78 1.62
N GLY A 37 10.52 6.82 2.48
CA GLY A 37 11.49 5.93 3.11
C GLY A 37 12.01 4.81 2.20
N GLY A 38 11.49 4.70 0.97
CA GLY A 38 11.92 3.72 -0.02
C GLY A 38 11.02 2.50 -0.15
N PHE A 39 9.84 2.47 0.48
CA PHE A 39 8.87 1.40 0.25
C PHE A 39 8.19 1.57 -1.11
N SER A 40 8.40 0.62 -2.02
CA SER A 40 7.74 0.55 -3.33
C SER A 40 6.54 -0.40 -3.35
N ILE A 41 6.33 -1.19 -2.30
CA ILE A 41 5.16 -2.08 -2.12
C ILE A 41 4.40 -1.63 -0.88
N CYS A 42 3.15 -1.22 -1.06
CA CYS A 42 2.31 -0.64 -0.03
C CYS A 42 0.95 -1.33 0.04
N GLU A 43 0.43 -1.58 1.23
CA GLU A 43 -0.89 -2.17 1.46
C GLU A 43 -1.70 -1.33 2.44
N PHE A 44 -2.93 -0.99 2.04
CA PHE A 44 -3.91 -0.39 2.93
C PHE A 44 -4.87 -1.47 3.41
N THR A 45 -4.97 -1.65 4.73
CA THR A 45 -5.99 -2.54 5.28
C THR A 45 -7.37 -1.92 5.08
N LEU A 46 -8.35 -2.71 4.61
CA LEU A 46 -9.71 -2.26 4.35
C LEU A 46 -10.50 -1.85 5.61
N THR A 47 -9.92 -2.04 6.79
CA THR A 47 -10.45 -1.52 8.06
C THR A 47 -10.14 -0.05 8.29
N ILE A 48 -9.26 0.57 7.48
CA ILE A 48 -9.01 2.02 7.53
C ILE A 48 -10.25 2.76 7.01
N PRO A 49 -10.77 3.77 7.71
CA PRO A 49 -11.79 4.66 7.15
C PRO A 49 -11.31 5.27 5.84
N GLY A 50 -12.11 5.15 4.77
CA GLY A 50 -11.74 5.67 3.44
C GLY A 50 -10.60 4.91 2.75
N ALA A 51 -10.32 3.65 3.11
CA ALA A 51 -9.26 2.83 2.51
C ALA A 51 -9.28 2.83 0.97
N PHE A 52 -10.46 2.76 0.34
CA PHE A 52 -10.58 2.79 -1.13
C PHE A 52 -10.17 4.13 -1.74
N ASP A 53 -10.39 5.24 -1.04
CA ASP A 53 -9.97 6.56 -1.52
C ASP A 53 -8.45 6.69 -1.42
N LEU A 54 -7.85 6.19 -0.34
CA LEU A 54 -6.39 6.09 -0.22
C LEU A 54 -5.79 5.21 -1.29
N ILE A 55 -6.35 4.01 -1.53
CA ILE A 55 -5.89 3.13 -2.61
C ILE A 55 -5.96 3.86 -3.96
N ARG A 56 -7.10 4.51 -4.27
CA ARG A 56 -7.26 5.27 -5.52
C ARG A 56 -6.23 6.38 -5.66
N GLU A 57 -5.95 7.12 -4.59
CA GLU A 57 -5.00 8.23 -4.62
C GLU A 57 -3.57 7.73 -4.84
N PHE A 58 -3.13 6.74 -4.05
CA PHE A 58 -1.77 6.23 -4.13
C PHE A 58 -1.52 5.41 -5.41
N SER A 59 -2.54 4.78 -5.98
CA SER A 59 -2.42 4.08 -7.27
C SER A 59 -2.16 5.02 -8.47
N LYS A 60 -2.24 6.35 -8.28
CA LYS A 60 -1.81 7.32 -9.30
C LYS A 60 -0.30 7.40 -9.42
N ASP A 61 0.43 7.01 -8.37
CA ASP A 61 1.88 6.93 -8.38
C ASP A 61 2.30 5.63 -9.10
N GLY A 62 2.95 5.79 -10.25
CA GLY A 62 3.38 4.68 -11.10
C GLY A 62 4.64 3.97 -10.59
N ASP A 63 5.32 4.53 -9.58
CA ASP A 63 6.55 3.99 -9.03
C ASP A 63 6.30 3.03 -7.85
N ILE A 64 5.05 2.89 -7.41
CA ILE A 64 4.66 2.01 -6.30
C ILE A 64 3.59 0.99 -6.70
N VAL A 65 3.61 -0.16 -6.04
CA VAL A 65 2.55 -1.16 -6.07
C VAL A 65 1.64 -0.95 -4.86
N VAL A 66 0.34 -0.79 -5.10
CA VAL A 66 -0.67 -0.61 -4.06
C VAL A 66 -1.56 -1.85 -3.96
N GLY A 67 -1.60 -2.45 -2.78
CA GLY A 67 -2.44 -3.58 -2.41
C GLY A 67 -3.53 -3.23 -1.40
N ALA A 68 -4.47 -4.16 -1.23
CA ALA A 68 -5.55 -4.08 -0.23
C ALA A 68 -5.48 -5.30 0.71
N GLY A 69 -5.46 -5.03 2.01
CA GLY A 69 -5.39 -6.05 3.06
C GLY A 69 -6.70 -6.22 3.81
N THR A 70 -6.86 -7.35 4.52
CA THR A 70 -8.10 -7.66 5.27
C THR A 70 -9.35 -7.73 4.39
N VAL A 71 -9.23 -8.40 3.23
CA VAL A 71 -10.36 -8.70 2.35
C VAL A 71 -11.06 -9.95 2.91
N LEU A 72 -12.24 -9.78 3.49
CA LEU A 72 -12.99 -10.86 4.18
C LEU A 72 -14.33 -11.18 3.50
N THR A 73 -14.38 -11.09 2.16
CA THR A 73 -15.53 -11.55 1.38
C THR A 73 -15.80 -13.03 1.61
#